data_AF-A0A928MR23-F1
#
_entry.id   AF-A0A928MR23-F1
#
_cell.length_a   1.000
_cell.length_b   1.000
_cell.length_c   1.000
_cell.angle_alpha   90.00
_cell.angle_beta   90.00
_cell.angle_gamma   90.00
#
_symmetry.space_group_name_H-M   'P 1'
#
loop_
_entity.id
_entity.type
_entity.pdbx_description
1 polymer ?
#
loop_
_entity_poly.entity_id
_entity_poly.type
_entity_poly.pdbx_seq_one_letter_code
_entity_poly.pdbx_strand_id
1 'polypeptide(L)'
;MKIAVTYEDGMVFQHFGHTEQFKLYDIVDGAVASSEIIGTDGSGHEALAALLAGHKVDVLICGGIGDGAHAALTAEGIELCAGAAGDADKAVAAYLRGELVDTGVNCDHRHGEEHACGGHAQGEAGGCGGCSGGCHGGCHGPQIEGKNVGKTCRTHYRGTFNDGTQFDSSYTRGEPLEFVCGAGMMIPGFDAAVANMDVGQTVNVHLTPAEAYGEVDPSAIFTVPIAELPGAEDVSVGDQVYLQDAYGRHVPVKVTAKDDKTITFDANHEMAGKELNFTIELVEVRD
;
A
#
# COMPACT_ATOMS: atom_id res chain seq x y z
N MET A 1 12.76 -14.95 32.02
CA MET A 1 11.89 -14.01 31.29
C MET A 1 11.64 -14.59 29.91
N LYS A 2 10.47 -14.38 29.33
CA LYS A 2 10.15 -14.83 27.98
C LYS A 2 9.98 -13.61 27.07
N ILE A 3 10.72 -13.59 25.97
CA ILE A 3 10.71 -12.52 24.99
C ILE A 3 10.05 -13.05 23.71
N ALA A 4 9.04 -12.37 23.21
CA ALA A 4 8.48 -12.64 21.90
C ALA A 4 9.05 -11.66 20.87
N VAL A 5 9.29 -12.13 19.66
CA VAL A 5 9.69 -11.29 18.53
C VAL A 5 8.81 -11.60 17.33
N THR A 6 8.34 -10.57 16.62
CA THR A 6 7.68 -10.77 15.32
C THR A 6 8.69 -11.41 14.35
N TYR A 7 8.35 -12.54 13.74
CA TYR A 7 9.30 -13.33 12.95
C TYR A 7 8.75 -13.59 11.56
N GLU A 8 9.55 -13.26 10.54
CA GLU A 8 9.28 -13.62 9.14
C GLU A 8 10.61 -13.96 8.47
N ASP A 9 10.77 -15.19 7.96
CA ASP A 9 11.94 -15.65 7.20
C ASP A 9 13.33 -15.31 7.79
N GLY A 10 13.44 -15.29 9.13
CA GLY A 10 14.70 -14.99 9.84
C GLY A 10 14.83 -13.54 10.33
N MET A 11 13.92 -12.66 9.93
CA MET A 11 13.94 -11.23 10.22
C MET A 11 12.78 -10.78 11.12
N VAL A 12 12.93 -9.60 11.74
CA VAL A 12 11.90 -8.95 12.54
C VAL A 12 10.88 -8.32 11.62
N PHE A 13 9.65 -8.83 11.65
CA PHE A 13 8.56 -8.30 10.83
C PHE A 13 8.11 -6.93 11.34
N GLN A 14 7.91 -6.00 10.41
CA GLN A 14 7.63 -4.60 10.73
C GLN A 14 6.15 -4.32 11.03
N HIS A 15 5.22 -5.22 10.71
CA HIS A 15 3.78 -4.99 10.92
C HIS A 15 3.18 -6.01 11.88
N PHE A 16 3.07 -5.66 13.17
CA PHE A 16 2.52 -6.57 14.19
C PHE A 16 1.14 -7.15 13.82
N GLY A 17 0.24 -6.35 13.22
CA GLY A 17 -1.12 -6.79 12.85
C GLY A 17 -1.23 -7.78 11.70
N HIS A 18 -0.16 -7.96 10.93
CA HIS A 18 -0.08 -8.89 9.79
C HIS A 18 0.95 -9.99 9.99
N THR A 19 1.57 -10.05 11.17
CA THR A 19 2.58 -11.06 11.48
C THR A 19 1.90 -12.42 11.57
N GLU A 20 2.32 -13.37 10.74
CA GLU A 20 1.81 -14.76 10.78
C GLU A 20 2.55 -15.65 11.78
N GLN A 21 3.74 -15.22 12.25
CA GLN A 21 4.60 -16.01 13.13
C GLN A 21 5.30 -15.17 14.21
N PHE A 22 5.35 -15.69 15.43
CA PHE A 22 6.17 -15.14 16.51
C PHE A 22 7.26 -16.12 16.88
N LYS A 23 8.47 -15.61 17.13
CA LYS A 23 9.55 -16.39 17.72
C LYS A 23 9.65 -16.04 19.21
N LEU A 24 9.32 -17.01 20.04
CA LEU A 24 9.42 -16.95 21.49
C LEU A 24 10.83 -17.36 21.92
N TYR A 25 11.43 -16.60 22.82
CA TYR A 25 12.74 -16.84 23.40
C TYR A 25 12.60 -16.95 24.91
N ASP A 26 13.07 -18.05 25.48
CA ASP A 26 13.20 -18.20 26.92
C ASP A 26 14.60 -17.75 27.33
N ILE A 27 14.66 -16.71 28.17
CA ILE A 27 15.92 -16.17 28.69
C ILE A 27 16.11 -16.64 30.14
N VAL A 28 17.24 -17.29 30.38
CA VAL A 28 17.71 -17.76 31.69
C VAL A 28 19.11 -17.17 31.92
N ASP A 29 19.32 -16.50 33.06
CA ASP A 29 20.60 -15.88 33.44
C ASP A 29 21.19 -14.90 32.38
N GLY A 30 20.33 -14.20 31.64
CA GLY A 30 20.74 -13.21 30.63
C GLY A 30 21.17 -13.80 29.28
N ALA A 31 20.94 -15.11 29.06
CA ALA A 31 21.19 -15.78 27.78
C ALA A 31 19.92 -16.50 27.27
N VAL A 32 19.81 -16.61 25.95
CA VAL A 32 18.75 -17.39 25.30
C VAL A 32 18.97 -18.88 25.61
N ALA A 33 18.05 -19.48 26.37
CA ALA A 33 18.05 -20.90 26.72
C ALA A 33 17.36 -21.75 25.63
N SER A 34 16.25 -21.26 25.08
CA SER A 34 15.53 -21.90 23.98
C SER A 34 14.79 -20.87 23.14
N SER A 35 14.57 -21.19 21.87
CA SER A 35 13.70 -20.42 20.99
C SER A 35 12.72 -21.34 20.26
N GLU A 36 11.45 -20.95 20.20
CA GLU A 36 10.38 -21.66 19.52
C GLU A 36 9.62 -20.70 18.61
N ILE A 37 9.18 -21.18 17.44
CA ILE A 37 8.36 -20.40 16.51
C ILE A 37 6.92 -20.87 16.64
N ILE A 38 6.02 -19.94 16.93
CA ILE A 38 4.58 -20.15 17.02
C ILE A 38 3.90 -19.44 15.84
N GLY A 39 2.95 -20.11 15.20
CA GLY A 39 2.09 -19.50 14.18
C GLY A 39 0.88 -18.81 14.83
N THR A 40 0.38 -17.75 14.21
CA THR A 40 -0.86 -17.10 14.61
C THR A 40 -2.02 -17.69 13.82
N ASP A 41 -2.95 -18.39 14.47
CA ASP A 41 -4.10 -19.02 13.81
C ASP A 41 -5.21 -18.03 13.36
N GLY A 42 -4.95 -16.72 13.31
CA GLY A 42 -5.96 -15.75 12.83
C GLY A 42 -5.58 -14.28 12.98
N SER A 43 -6.10 -13.48 12.04
CA SER A 43 -5.90 -12.04 11.92
C SER A 43 -6.68 -11.25 12.98
N GLY A 44 -5.99 -10.41 13.75
CA GLY A 44 -6.60 -9.45 14.67
C GLY A 44 -5.74 -9.13 15.89
N HIS A 45 -5.57 -7.84 16.20
CA HIS A 45 -4.70 -7.36 17.27
C HIS A 45 -5.08 -7.87 18.67
N GLU A 46 -6.37 -8.09 18.93
CA GLU A 46 -6.87 -8.62 20.22
C GLU A 46 -6.50 -10.10 20.42
N ALA A 47 -6.57 -10.91 19.37
CA ALA A 47 -6.25 -12.33 19.44
C ALA A 47 -4.75 -12.57 19.68
N LEU A 48 -3.90 -11.74 19.07
CA LEU A 48 -2.45 -11.81 19.24
C LEU A 48 -2.01 -11.47 20.67
N ALA A 49 -2.60 -10.44 21.28
CA ALA A 49 -2.30 -10.07 22.66
C ALA A 49 -2.71 -11.19 23.64
N ALA A 50 -3.90 -11.76 23.47
CA ALA A 50 -4.37 -12.88 24.29
C ALA A 50 -3.49 -14.13 24.15
N LEU A 51 -2.99 -14.41 22.95
CA LEU A 51 -2.09 -15.54 22.68
C LEU A 51 -0.74 -15.34 23.38
N LEU A 52 -0.15 -14.16 23.29
CA LEU A 52 1.11 -13.82 23.97
C LEU A 52 0.97 -13.86 25.50
N ALA A 53 -0.15 -13.38 26.03
CA ALA A 53 -0.49 -13.48 27.45
C ALA A 53 -0.62 -14.95 27.89
N GLY A 54 -1.26 -15.80 27.07
CA GLY A 54 -1.36 -17.24 27.30
C GLY A 54 -0.01 -17.95 27.41
N HIS A 55 1.00 -17.48 26.66
CA HIS A 55 2.37 -18.00 26.71
C HIS A 55 3.24 -17.37 27.81
N LYS A 56 2.70 -16.45 28.63
CA LYS A 56 3.42 -15.72 29.69
C LYS A 56 4.64 -14.98 29.15
N VAL A 57 4.47 -14.27 28.04
CA VAL A 57 5.51 -13.40 27.48
C VAL A 57 5.64 -12.17 28.37
N ASP A 58 6.87 -11.86 28.80
CA ASP A 58 7.17 -10.67 29.60
C ASP A 58 7.44 -9.46 28.69
N VAL A 59 8.11 -9.69 27.55
CA VAL A 59 8.56 -8.63 26.63
C VAL A 59 8.22 -9.00 25.18
N LEU A 60 7.66 -8.07 24.41
CA LEU A 60 7.48 -8.20 22.97
C LEU A 60 8.38 -7.20 22.23
N ILE A 61 9.14 -7.71 21.26
CA ILE A 61 9.95 -6.90 20.35
C ILE A 61 9.30 -6.94 18.96
N CYS A 62 9.01 -5.76 18.40
CA CYS A 62 8.45 -5.64 17.06
C CYS A 62 9.03 -4.43 16.32
N GLY A 63 8.91 -4.41 15.00
CA GLY A 63 9.28 -3.22 14.20
C GLY A 63 8.27 -2.10 14.40
N GLY A 64 7.06 -2.29 13.90
CA GLY A 64 5.95 -1.34 13.98
C GLY A 64 4.71 -1.96 14.61
N ILE A 65 4.04 -1.15 15.43
CA ILE A 65 2.83 -1.53 16.16
C ILE A 65 1.84 -0.37 16.16
N GLY A 66 0.56 -0.67 15.92
CA GLY A 66 -0.52 0.31 16.00
C GLY A 66 -1.02 0.53 17.43
N ASP A 67 -1.65 1.68 17.67
CA ASP A 67 -2.16 2.07 19.00
C ASP A 67 -3.08 1.02 19.63
N GLY A 68 -3.96 0.40 18.84
CA GLY A 68 -4.88 -0.63 19.33
C GLY A 68 -4.17 -1.89 19.84
N ALA A 69 -3.06 -2.28 19.21
CA ALA A 69 -2.27 -3.43 19.64
C ALA A 69 -1.40 -3.11 20.86
N HIS A 70 -0.82 -1.91 20.89
CA HIS A 70 -0.06 -1.43 22.05
C HIS A 70 -0.94 -1.42 23.31
N ALA A 71 -2.17 -0.90 23.20
CA ALA A 71 -3.11 -0.86 24.30
C ALA A 71 -3.48 -2.26 24.81
N ALA A 72 -3.73 -3.22 23.90
CA ALA A 72 -4.05 -4.59 24.26
C ALA A 72 -2.90 -5.30 24.99
N LEU A 73 -1.65 -5.12 24.54
CA LEU A 73 -0.47 -5.72 25.18
C LEU A 73 -0.16 -5.09 26.54
N THR A 74 -0.31 -3.77 26.64
CA THR A 74 -0.14 -3.04 27.91
C THR A 74 -1.18 -3.47 28.94
N ALA A 75 -2.43 -3.71 28.52
CA ALA A 75 -3.50 -4.19 29.38
C ALA A 75 -3.21 -5.59 29.97
N GLU A 76 -2.53 -6.45 29.22
CA GLU A 76 -2.07 -7.77 29.65
C GLU A 76 -0.74 -7.73 30.45
N GLY A 77 -0.12 -6.55 30.58
CA GLY A 77 1.11 -6.35 31.34
C GLY A 77 2.40 -6.78 30.62
N ILE A 78 2.38 -6.86 29.28
CA ILE A 78 3.55 -7.21 28.46
C ILE A 78 4.33 -5.94 28.15
N GLU A 79 5.63 -5.93 28.44
CA GLU A 79 6.53 -4.82 28.09
C GLU A 79 6.78 -4.83 26.58
N LEU A 80 6.65 -3.69 25.92
CA LEU A 80 6.79 -3.58 24.49
C LEU A 80 8.07 -2.84 24.13
N CYS A 81 8.79 -3.33 23.14
CA CYS A 81 9.93 -2.66 22.54
C CYS A 81 9.70 -2.55 21.03
N ALA A 82 9.25 -1.36 20.61
CA ALA A 82 9.01 -1.05 19.22
C ALA A 82 10.25 -0.43 18.56
N GLY A 83 10.34 -0.53 17.23
CA GLY A 83 11.44 0.02 16.43
C GLY A 83 12.56 -0.98 16.10
N ALA A 84 12.36 -2.27 16.37
CA ALA A 84 13.34 -3.29 16.02
C ALA A 84 13.27 -3.65 14.53
N ALA A 85 14.39 -3.50 13.82
CA ALA A 85 14.52 -3.90 12.42
C ALA A 85 15.80 -4.74 12.21
N GLY A 86 15.72 -5.75 11.34
CA GLY A 86 16.83 -6.66 11.03
C GLY A 86 16.63 -8.07 11.59
N ASP A 87 17.71 -8.76 11.94
CA ASP A 87 17.64 -10.15 12.42
C ASP A 87 17.00 -10.27 13.80
N ALA A 88 16.06 -11.23 13.96
CA ALA A 88 15.36 -11.45 15.22
C ALA A 88 16.30 -11.80 16.39
N ASP A 89 17.32 -12.63 16.13
CA ASP A 89 18.29 -13.02 17.16
C ASP A 89 19.17 -11.83 17.60
N LYS A 90 19.51 -10.93 16.67
CA LYS A 90 20.29 -9.72 16.99
C LYS A 90 19.45 -8.72 17.78
N ALA A 91 18.16 -8.61 17.48
CA ALA A 91 17.24 -7.74 18.22
C ALA A 91 17.11 -8.18 19.69
N VAL A 92 16.93 -9.49 19.94
CA VAL A 92 16.91 -10.03 21.33
C VAL A 92 18.25 -9.78 22.02
N ALA A 93 19.37 -10.02 21.34
CA ALA A 93 20.68 -9.78 21.91
C ALA A 93 20.92 -8.30 22.24
N ALA A 94 20.40 -7.38 21.42
CA ALA A 94 20.48 -5.93 21.66
C ALA A 94 19.57 -5.49 22.82
N TYR A 95 18.38 -6.08 22.96
CA TYR A 95 17.52 -5.87 24.12
C TYR A 95 18.19 -6.31 25.43
N LEU A 96 18.81 -7.50 25.44
CA LEU A 96 19.55 -8.00 26.61
C LEU A 96 20.76 -7.13 26.99
N ARG A 97 21.35 -6.42 26.02
CA ARG A 97 22.42 -5.43 26.26
C ARG A 97 21.90 -4.05 26.69
N GLY A 98 20.59 -3.82 26.67
CA GLY A 98 19.97 -2.51 26.93
C GLY A 98 20.23 -1.49 25.83
N GLU A 99 20.60 -1.94 24.62
CA GLU A 99 20.89 -1.09 23.47
C GLU A 99 19.67 -0.81 22.59
N LEU A 100 18.59 -1.60 22.75
CA LEU A 100 17.33 -1.35 22.05
C LEU A 100 16.62 -0.17 22.71
N VAL A 101 16.54 0.94 21.98
CA VAL A 101 15.74 2.09 22.39
C VAL A 101 14.32 1.81 21.93
N ASP A 102 13.38 1.69 22.87
CA ASP A 102 11.97 1.66 22.54
C ASP A 102 11.59 2.96 21.82
N THR A 103 11.27 2.87 20.54
CA THR A 103 10.82 4.02 19.76
C THR A 103 9.35 4.36 20.05
N GLY A 104 8.67 3.58 20.88
CA GLY A 104 7.24 3.69 21.13
C GLY A 104 6.41 3.33 19.89
N VAL A 105 5.12 3.67 19.93
CA VAL A 105 4.21 3.49 18.78
C VAL A 105 4.76 4.24 17.57
N ASN A 106 5.36 3.49 16.64
CA ASN A 106 5.99 4.04 15.44
C ASN A 106 5.11 3.88 14.19
N CYS A 107 3.81 3.63 14.39
CA CYS A 107 2.85 3.77 13.32
C CYS A 107 2.54 5.25 13.15
N ASP A 108 3.11 5.86 12.11
CA ASP A 108 2.77 7.19 11.61
C ASP A 108 1.38 7.16 10.95
N HIS A 109 0.37 6.83 11.75
CA HIS A 109 -1.04 7.05 11.45
C HIS A 109 -1.47 8.23 12.30
N ARG A 110 -1.39 9.44 11.72
CA ARG A 110 -1.94 10.65 12.31
C ARG A 110 -3.42 10.45 12.66
N HIS A 111 -3.70 10.12 13.92
CA HIS A 111 -5.00 10.35 14.55
C HIS A 111 -5.15 11.85 14.79
N GLY A 112 -5.58 12.57 13.76
CA GLY A 112 -6.36 13.77 13.97
C GLY A 112 -7.80 13.33 14.19
N GLU A 113 -8.19 13.03 15.42
CA GLU A 113 -9.45 13.48 16.02
C GLU A 113 -9.64 12.89 17.42
N GLU A 114 -9.98 13.82 18.31
CA GLU A 114 -10.10 13.72 19.74
C GLU A 114 -11.39 12.98 20.10
N HIS A 115 -11.31 11.67 20.31
CA HIS A 115 -12.43 10.92 20.89
C HIS A 115 -12.41 11.06 22.42
N ALA A 116 -13.04 12.14 22.88
CA ALA A 116 -13.58 12.22 24.22
C ALA A 116 -14.63 11.11 24.42
N CYS A 117 -14.39 10.23 25.39
CA CYS A 117 -15.34 9.22 25.83
C CYS A 117 -16.61 9.90 26.40
N GLY A 118 -17.70 9.89 25.63
CA GLY A 118 -19.06 10.16 26.10
C GLY A 118 -19.89 8.90 26.00
N GLY A 119 -20.15 8.24 27.13
CA GLY A 119 -20.92 7.01 27.17
C GLY A 119 -22.39 7.21 26.79
N HIS A 120 -23.04 6.18 26.27
CA HIS A 120 -24.49 6.05 26.39
C HIS A 120 -24.90 4.59 26.57
N ALA A 121 -25.54 4.36 27.71
CA ALA A 121 -26.30 3.18 28.03
C ALA A 121 -27.54 3.07 27.13
N GLN A 122 -27.87 1.81 26.80
CA GLN A 122 -29.20 1.22 26.61
C GLN A 122 -30.26 1.96 25.77
N GLY A 123 -30.80 1.23 24.79
CA GLY A 123 -32.26 1.17 24.61
C GLY A 123 -32.83 1.81 23.35
N GLU A 124 -33.15 0.92 22.41
CA GLU A 124 -34.35 0.90 21.56
C GLU A 124 -34.67 2.03 20.56
N ALA A 125 -34.85 1.56 19.32
CA ALA A 125 -35.80 2.01 18.30
C ALA A 125 -35.60 3.39 17.64
N GLY A 126 -35.19 3.35 16.36
CA GLY A 126 -35.35 4.48 15.44
C GLY A 126 -34.74 4.17 14.09
N GLY A 127 -35.51 3.53 13.21
CA GLY A 127 -35.08 3.15 11.86
C GLY A 127 -35.04 4.30 10.86
N CYS A 128 -34.19 4.12 9.85
CA CYS A 128 -34.19 4.61 8.46
C CYS A 128 -32.72 4.63 8.05
N GLY A 129 -32.26 4.16 6.90
CA GLY A 129 -32.86 3.69 5.66
C GLY A 129 -31.65 3.47 4.76
N GLY A 130 -31.66 2.42 3.95
CA GLY A 130 -30.47 1.96 3.24
C GLY A 130 -29.81 3.05 2.38
N CYS A 131 -28.48 3.11 2.47
CA CYS A 131 -27.64 3.55 1.36
C CYS A 131 -26.57 2.47 1.13
N SER A 132 -26.84 1.64 0.14
CA SER A 132 -25.86 0.97 -0.69
C SER A 132 -24.97 2.04 -1.36
N GLY A 133 -23.74 2.18 -0.91
CA GLY A 133 -22.74 3.09 -1.51
C GLY A 133 -21.36 2.66 -1.07
N GLY A 134 -20.49 2.35 -2.03
CA GLY A 134 -19.19 1.72 -1.81
C GLY A 134 -18.30 2.49 -0.85
N CYS A 135 -17.66 1.76 0.06
CA CYS A 135 -16.49 2.22 0.79
C CYS A 135 -15.34 2.39 -0.22
N HIS A 136 -15.13 3.62 -0.69
CA HIS A 136 -13.85 3.99 -1.27
C HIS A 136 -12.89 4.30 -0.12
N GLY A 137 -12.08 3.30 0.20
CA GLY A 137 -10.95 3.42 1.11
C GLY A 137 -10.02 4.53 0.65
N GLY A 138 -9.51 5.27 1.63
CA GLY A 138 -8.51 6.32 1.42
C GLY A 138 -7.28 5.75 0.73
N CYS A 139 -7.16 6.06 -0.55
CA CYS A 139 -5.95 5.93 -1.31
C CYS A 139 -4.93 6.96 -0.78
N HIS A 140 -3.81 6.46 -0.26
CA HIS A 140 -2.61 7.25 -0.01
C HIS A 140 -2.00 7.68 -1.35
N GLY A 141 -2.60 8.70 -1.98
CA GLY A 141 -1.93 9.48 -3.01
C GLY A 141 -0.87 10.40 -2.39
N PRO A 142 0.13 10.86 -3.18
CA PRO A 142 1.07 11.87 -2.72
C PRO A 142 0.32 13.06 -2.10
N GLN A 143 0.85 13.62 -1.01
CA GLN A 143 0.25 14.77 -0.32
C GLN A 143 0.26 15.99 -1.24
N ILE A 144 -0.78 16.09 -2.07
CA ILE A 144 -1.02 17.23 -2.94
C ILE A 144 -1.84 18.22 -2.12
N GLU A 145 -1.36 19.46 -2.03
CA GLU A 145 -2.06 20.55 -1.36
C GLU A 145 -2.73 21.44 -2.42
N GLY A 146 -4.01 21.76 -2.21
CA GLY A 146 -4.75 22.64 -3.09
C GLY A 146 -6.23 22.78 -2.71
N LYS A 147 -6.88 23.81 -3.23
CA LYS A 147 -8.28 24.17 -2.89
C LYS A 147 -9.31 23.11 -3.31
N ASN A 148 -8.97 22.27 -4.28
CA ASN A 148 -9.85 21.22 -4.80
C ASN A 148 -9.49 19.81 -4.28
N VAL A 149 -8.45 19.67 -3.45
CA VAL A 149 -8.02 18.36 -2.94
C VAL A 149 -9.10 17.78 -2.03
N GLY A 150 -9.41 16.50 -2.23
CA GLY A 150 -10.49 15.79 -1.56
C GLY A 150 -11.89 16.04 -2.14
N LYS A 151 -12.01 16.92 -3.14
CA LYS A 151 -13.29 17.24 -3.79
C LYS A 151 -13.48 16.46 -5.08
N THR A 152 -14.73 16.19 -5.42
CA THR A 152 -15.10 15.57 -6.69
C THR A 152 -15.02 16.61 -7.80
N CYS A 153 -14.05 16.47 -8.69
CA CYS A 153 -13.79 17.39 -9.79
C CYS A 153 -14.25 16.78 -11.11
N ARG A 154 -15.03 17.54 -11.88
CA ARG A 154 -15.38 17.21 -13.27
C ARG A 154 -14.50 18.03 -14.20
N THR A 155 -13.66 17.35 -14.96
CA THR A 155 -12.71 18.01 -15.85
C THR A 155 -12.83 17.50 -17.28
N HIS A 156 -12.69 18.41 -18.23
CA HIS A 156 -12.32 18.02 -19.58
C HIS A 156 -10.80 18.01 -19.68
N TYR A 157 -10.25 16.94 -20.23
CA TYR A 157 -8.83 16.86 -20.55
C TYR A 157 -8.60 16.49 -22.01
N ARG A 158 -7.44 16.88 -22.51
CA ARG A 158 -6.84 16.48 -23.78
C ARG A 158 -5.39 16.11 -23.53
N GLY A 159 -5.06 14.83 -23.69
CA GLY A 159 -3.71 14.29 -23.59
C GLY A 159 -3.06 14.19 -24.96
N THR A 160 -1.88 14.80 -25.12
CA THR A 160 -1.04 14.74 -26.31
C THR A 160 0.40 14.37 -25.95
N PHE A 161 1.06 13.60 -26.79
CA PHE A 161 2.51 13.38 -26.69
C PHE A 161 3.28 14.64 -27.14
N ASN A 162 4.60 14.69 -26.88
CA ASN A 162 5.47 15.79 -27.32
C ASN A 162 5.54 15.98 -28.84
N ASP A 163 5.22 14.96 -29.62
CA ASP A 163 5.14 15.04 -31.09
C ASP A 163 3.82 15.70 -31.57
N GLY A 164 2.90 16.03 -30.66
CA GLY A 164 1.58 16.59 -30.93
C GLY A 164 0.49 15.53 -31.20
N THR A 165 0.84 14.25 -31.19
CA THR A 165 -0.10 13.14 -31.36
C THR A 165 -1.01 13.05 -30.14
N GLN A 166 -2.32 13.14 -30.37
CA GLN A 166 -3.33 12.97 -29.32
C GLN A 166 -3.50 11.49 -29.01
N PHE A 167 -3.36 11.10 -27.74
CA PHE A 167 -3.57 9.72 -27.30
C PHE A 167 -4.90 9.53 -26.60
N ASP A 168 -5.36 10.53 -25.86
CA ASP A 168 -6.63 10.47 -25.15
C ASP A 168 -7.26 11.85 -25.03
N SER A 169 -8.59 11.88 -24.98
CA SER A 169 -9.36 13.12 -24.95
C SER A 169 -10.74 12.86 -24.38
N SER A 170 -11.08 13.56 -23.32
CA SER A 170 -12.46 13.59 -22.82
C SER A 170 -13.43 14.22 -23.83
N TYR A 171 -12.97 15.15 -24.66
CA TYR A 171 -13.81 15.83 -25.65
C TYR A 171 -14.30 14.88 -26.77
N THR A 172 -13.52 13.86 -27.12
CA THR A 172 -13.95 12.85 -28.10
C THR A 172 -14.94 11.86 -27.50
N ARG A 173 -14.87 11.64 -26.18
CA ARG A 173 -15.85 10.83 -25.43
C ARG A 173 -17.16 11.58 -25.18
N GLY A 174 -17.13 12.91 -25.20
CA GLY A 174 -18.32 13.76 -25.04
C GLY A 174 -18.79 13.93 -23.60
N GLU A 175 -18.10 13.31 -22.64
CA GLU A 175 -18.40 13.40 -21.21
C GLU A 175 -17.17 13.86 -20.42
N PRO A 176 -17.33 14.78 -19.46
CA PRO A 176 -16.22 15.19 -18.59
C PRO A 176 -15.83 14.06 -17.64
N LEU A 177 -14.54 13.94 -17.37
CA LEU A 177 -13.99 12.98 -16.43
C LEU A 177 -14.29 13.45 -15.00
N GLU A 178 -15.02 12.63 -14.26
CA GLU A 178 -15.28 12.83 -12.83
C GLU A 178 -14.31 11.99 -12.01
N PHE A 179 -13.54 12.65 -11.14
CA PHE A 179 -12.59 11.98 -10.26
C PHE A 179 -12.42 12.81 -8.97
N VAL A 180 -11.91 12.18 -7.91
CA VAL A 180 -11.61 12.86 -6.65
C VAL A 180 -10.16 13.35 -6.68
N CYS A 181 -9.96 14.65 -6.63
CA CYS A 181 -8.63 15.24 -6.73
C CYS A 181 -7.78 14.90 -5.49
N GLY A 182 -6.59 14.35 -5.69
CA GLY A 182 -5.69 13.95 -4.61
C GLY A 182 -6.01 12.59 -3.99
N ALA A 183 -7.00 11.88 -4.51
CA ALA A 183 -7.29 10.50 -4.11
C ALA A 183 -6.34 9.49 -4.79
N GLY A 184 -5.33 9.90 -5.57
CA GLY A 184 -4.43 8.97 -6.25
C GLY A 184 -5.11 8.06 -7.28
N MET A 185 -6.34 8.40 -7.68
CA MET A 185 -7.08 7.73 -8.75
C MET A 185 -6.56 8.13 -10.14
N MET A 186 -5.89 9.28 -10.21
CA MET A 186 -5.28 9.85 -11.41
C MET A 186 -3.78 9.99 -11.20
N ILE A 187 -3.07 10.22 -12.30
CA ILE A 187 -1.62 10.45 -12.27
C ILE A 187 -1.27 11.66 -11.39
N PRO A 188 -0.18 11.61 -10.60
CA PRO A 188 0.16 12.66 -9.64
C PRO A 188 0.20 14.07 -10.22
N GLY A 189 0.74 14.21 -11.43
CA GLY A 189 0.82 15.48 -12.11
C GLY A 189 -0.53 16.05 -12.54
N PHE A 190 -1.51 15.20 -12.83
CA PHE A 190 -2.87 15.63 -13.16
C PHE A 190 -3.61 16.11 -11.90
N ASP A 191 -3.49 15.37 -10.80
CA ASP A 191 -4.05 15.77 -9.52
C ASP A 191 -3.45 17.10 -9.05
N ALA A 192 -2.12 17.28 -9.15
CA ALA A 192 -1.44 18.52 -8.77
C ALA A 192 -1.88 19.72 -9.62
N ALA A 193 -2.16 19.52 -10.90
CA ALA A 193 -2.68 20.54 -11.79
C ALA A 193 -4.08 21.00 -11.34
N VAL A 194 -4.99 20.05 -11.12
CA VAL A 194 -6.39 20.33 -10.78
C VAL A 194 -6.53 20.85 -9.35
N ALA A 195 -5.63 20.46 -8.44
CA ALA A 195 -5.62 20.91 -7.04
C ALA A 195 -5.63 22.44 -6.90
N ASN A 196 -4.96 23.15 -7.81
CA ASN A 196 -4.82 24.61 -7.77
C ASN A 196 -5.71 25.37 -8.78
N MET A 197 -6.47 24.68 -9.63
CA MET A 197 -7.30 25.29 -10.69
C MET A 197 -8.62 25.88 -10.20
N ASP A 198 -9.01 27.04 -10.73
CA ASP A 198 -10.36 27.58 -10.55
C ASP A 198 -11.39 26.88 -11.44
N VAL A 199 -12.64 26.81 -10.99
CA VAL A 199 -13.75 26.29 -11.81
C VAL A 199 -13.91 27.17 -13.05
N GLY A 200 -13.91 26.54 -14.23
CA GLY A 200 -13.92 27.19 -15.54
C GLY A 200 -12.52 27.54 -16.08
N GLN A 201 -11.45 27.26 -15.35
CA GLN A 201 -10.08 27.51 -15.81
C GLN A 201 -9.59 26.37 -16.71
N THR A 202 -8.79 26.71 -17.72
CA THR A 202 -8.02 25.76 -18.52
C THR A 202 -6.53 25.95 -18.25
N VAL A 203 -5.82 24.86 -17.95
CA VAL A 203 -4.37 24.83 -17.71
C VAL A 203 -3.73 23.80 -18.63
N ASN A 204 -2.55 24.10 -19.14
CA ASN A 204 -1.71 23.15 -19.86
C ASN A 204 -0.58 22.74 -18.93
N VAL A 205 -0.50 21.45 -18.63
CA VAL A 205 0.59 20.87 -17.84
C VAL A 205 1.40 19.91 -18.69
N HIS A 206 2.72 20.00 -18.54
CA HIS A 206 3.66 19.06 -19.11
C HIS A 206 4.10 18.14 -17.99
N LEU A 207 3.80 16.85 -18.13
CA LEU A 207 4.10 15.83 -17.12
C LEU A 207 5.26 14.98 -17.60
N THR A 208 6.29 14.92 -16.77
CA THR A 208 7.39 13.98 -16.96
C THR A 208 6.93 12.55 -16.70
N PRO A 209 7.64 11.52 -17.20
CA PRO A 209 7.25 10.13 -16.96
C PRO A 209 7.05 9.81 -15.47
N ALA A 210 7.94 10.32 -14.61
CA ALA A 210 7.86 10.16 -13.15
C ALA A 210 6.57 10.73 -12.53
N GLU A 211 5.99 11.77 -13.12
CA GLU A 211 4.75 12.43 -12.64
C GLU A 211 3.49 11.89 -13.33
N ALA A 212 3.66 11.03 -14.33
CA ALA A 212 2.60 10.43 -15.13
C ALA A 212 2.47 8.93 -14.86
N TYR A 213 3.04 8.10 -15.75
CA TYR A 213 2.92 6.64 -15.73
C TYR A 213 4.19 5.92 -15.24
N GLY A 214 5.12 6.65 -14.62
CA GLY A 214 6.43 6.16 -14.22
C GLY A 214 7.44 6.13 -15.37
N GLU A 215 8.69 5.84 -15.02
CA GLU A 215 9.72 5.49 -16.00
C GLU A 215 9.50 4.05 -16.50
N VAL A 216 10.06 3.72 -17.67
CA VAL A 216 10.11 2.31 -18.09
C VAL A 216 10.97 1.57 -17.09
N ASP A 217 10.37 0.67 -16.34
CA ASP A 217 11.09 -0.20 -15.44
C ASP A 217 11.72 -1.34 -16.26
N PRO A 218 13.07 -1.40 -16.37
CA PRO A 218 13.74 -2.49 -17.07
C PRO A 218 13.52 -3.84 -16.39
N SER A 219 13.18 -3.87 -15.10
CA SER A 219 12.87 -5.09 -14.35
C SER A 219 11.46 -5.62 -14.64
N ALA A 220 10.56 -4.77 -15.13
CA ALA A 220 9.26 -5.18 -15.65
C ALA A 220 9.36 -5.77 -17.08
N ILE A 221 10.55 -5.73 -17.69
CA ILE A 221 10.86 -6.46 -18.92
C ILE A 221 11.54 -7.77 -18.51
N PHE A 222 10.86 -8.89 -18.73
CA PHE A 222 11.39 -10.20 -18.38
C PHE A 222 11.20 -11.20 -19.53
N THR A 223 12.18 -12.08 -19.64
CA THR A 223 12.21 -13.11 -20.68
C THR A 223 11.85 -14.45 -20.05
N VAL A 224 10.84 -15.11 -20.61
CA VAL A 224 10.36 -16.42 -20.17
C VAL A 224 10.63 -17.47 -21.26
N PRO A 225 11.05 -18.69 -20.92
CA PRO A 225 11.13 -19.79 -21.87
C PRO A 225 9.74 -20.14 -22.41
N ILE A 226 9.62 -20.34 -23.73
CA ILE A 226 8.36 -20.77 -24.37
C ILE A 226 7.87 -22.11 -23.78
N ALA A 227 8.80 -22.96 -23.32
CA ALA A 227 8.49 -24.24 -22.68
C ALA A 227 7.70 -24.12 -21.36
N GLU A 228 7.80 -22.99 -20.67
CA GLU A 228 7.07 -22.73 -19.42
C GLU A 228 5.69 -22.10 -19.66
N LEU A 229 5.41 -21.71 -20.91
CA LEU A 229 4.18 -21.01 -21.31
C LEU A 229 3.39 -21.83 -22.33
N PRO A 230 2.47 -22.70 -21.87
CA PRO A 230 1.56 -23.39 -22.79
C PRO A 230 0.71 -22.36 -23.54
N GLY A 231 0.87 -22.29 -24.87
CA GLY A 231 0.19 -21.31 -25.74
C GLY A 231 1.11 -20.22 -26.31
N ALA A 232 2.38 -20.13 -25.89
CA ALA A 232 3.35 -19.17 -26.44
C ALA A 232 3.73 -19.43 -27.92
N GLU A 233 3.37 -20.59 -28.48
CA GLU A 233 3.55 -20.88 -29.91
C GLU A 233 2.69 -19.96 -30.81
N ASP A 234 1.46 -19.66 -30.39
CA ASP A 234 0.51 -18.81 -31.14
C ASP A 234 0.67 -17.31 -30.88
N VAL A 235 1.52 -16.92 -29.93
CA VAL A 235 1.74 -15.53 -29.56
C VAL A 235 2.72 -14.86 -30.52
N SER A 236 2.35 -13.71 -31.08
CA SER A 236 3.19 -12.91 -31.98
C SER A 236 3.81 -11.71 -31.26
N VAL A 237 4.92 -11.19 -31.81
CA VAL A 237 5.52 -9.94 -31.30
C VAL A 237 4.53 -8.80 -31.48
N GLY A 238 4.25 -8.06 -30.41
CA GLY A 238 3.26 -7.00 -30.36
C GLY A 238 1.93 -7.40 -29.73
N ASP A 239 1.68 -8.70 -29.51
CA ASP A 239 0.45 -9.17 -28.86
C ASP A 239 0.44 -8.82 -27.37
N GLN A 240 -0.74 -8.49 -26.87
CA GLN A 240 -1.00 -8.35 -25.44
C GLN A 240 -1.54 -9.67 -24.91
N VAL A 241 -0.84 -10.24 -23.93
CA VAL A 241 -1.22 -11.49 -23.27
C VAL A 241 -1.35 -11.26 -21.77
N TYR A 242 -2.15 -12.09 -21.10
CA TYR A 242 -2.27 -12.03 -19.64
C TYR A 242 -1.40 -13.12 -19.04
N LEU A 243 -0.37 -12.72 -18.29
CA LEU A 243 0.44 -13.65 -17.50
C LEU A 243 -0.06 -13.71 -16.07
N GLN A 244 0.02 -14.89 -15.47
CA GLN A 244 -0.30 -15.08 -14.07
C GLN A 244 0.97 -14.84 -13.23
N ASP A 245 0.93 -13.91 -12.29
CA ASP A 245 2.02 -13.70 -11.33
C ASP A 245 2.04 -14.78 -10.24
N ALA A 246 3.07 -14.77 -9.38
CA ALA A 246 3.20 -15.71 -8.26
C ALA A 246 2.05 -15.65 -7.24
N TYR A 247 1.24 -14.59 -7.28
CA TYR A 247 0.07 -14.37 -6.43
C TYR A 247 -1.24 -14.76 -7.14
N GLY A 248 -1.17 -15.36 -8.33
CA GLY A 248 -2.32 -15.81 -9.10
C GLY A 248 -3.05 -14.68 -9.85
N ARG A 249 -2.51 -13.45 -9.85
CA ARG A 249 -3.13 -12.30 -10.51
C ARG A 249 -2.76 -12.28 -11.99
N HIS A 250 -3.74 -12.00 -12.83
CA HIS A 250 -3.56 -11.90 -14.27
C HIS A 250 -3.11 -10.48 -14.61
N VAL A 251 -1.84 -10.34 -14.97
CA VAL A 251 -1.24 -9.06 -15.37
C VAL A 251 -1.17 -9.01 -16.89
N PRO A 252 -1.77 -8.00 -17.55
CA PRO A 252 -1.59 -7.80 -18.98
C PRO A 252 -0.14 -7.40 -19.26
N VAL A 253 0.52 -8.13 -20.14
CA VAL A 253 1.89 -7.87 -20.59
C VAL A 253 1.92 -7.84 -22.12
N LYS A 254 2.86 -7.07 -22.67
CA LYS A 254 3.05 -6.96 -24.12
C LYS A 254 4.29 -7.73 -24.56
N VAL A 255 4.18 -8.45 -25.66
CA VAL A 255 5.32 -9.19 -26.22
C VAL A 255 6.19 -8.24 -27.03
N THR A 256 7.43 -8.00 -26.58
CA THR A 256 8.37 -7.10 -27.27
C THR A 256 9.33 -7.85 -28.17
N ALA A 257 9.65 -9.09 -27.83
CA ALA A 257 10.49 -9.96 -28.66
C ALA A 257 10.10 -11.42 -28.48
N LYS A 258 10.27 -12.22 -29.53
CA LYS A 258 10.07 -13.67 -29.52
C LYS A 258 11.19 -14.31 -30.34
N ASP A 259 11.91 -15.23 -29.70
CA ASP A 259 12.90 -16.11 -30.31
C ASP A 259 12.36 -17.54 -30.37
N ASP A 260 13.11 -18.46 -30.98
CA ASP A 260 12.72 -19.87 -31.11
C ASP A 260 12.58 -20.62 -29.78
N LYS A 261 13.13 -20.07 -28.68
CA LYS A 261 13.17 -20.72 -27.35
C LYS A 261 12.63 -19.84 -26.22
N THR A 262 12.61 -18.54 -26.41
CA THR A 262 12.34 -17.55 -25.37
C THR A 262 11.44 -16.46 -25.90
N ILE A 263 10.61 -15.91 -25.03
CA ILE A 263 9.71 -14.80 -25.32
C ILE A 263 9.91 -13.72 -24.27
N THR A 264 10.02 -12.48 -24.71
CA THR A 264 10.25 -11.32 -23.84
C THR A 264 8.95 -10.55 -23.71
N PHE A 265 8.53 -10.40 -22.46
CA PHE A 265 7.35 -9.67 -22.07
C PHE A 265 7.74 -8.36 -21.42
N ASP A 266 6.94 -7.35 -21.70
CA ASP A 266 7.01 -6.05 -21.11
C ASP A 266 5.72 -5.82 -20.31
N ALA A 267 5.86 -5.81 -18.99
CA ALA A 267 4.78 -5.50 -18.06
C ALA A 267 4.66 -3.99 -17.77
N ASN A 268 5.45 -3.14 -18.43
CA ASN A 268 5.30 -1.70 -18.29
C ASN A 268 3.99 -1.21 -18.91
N HIS A 269 3.46 -0.14 -18.33
CA HIS A 269 2.34 0.58 -18.92
C HIS A 269 2.76 1.12 -20.31
N GLU A 270 1.88 1.08 -21.32
CA GLU A 270 2.19 1.51 -22.71
C GLU A 270 2.66 2.99 -22.81
N MET A 271 2.39 3.75 -21.74
CA MET A 271 2.69 5.16 -21.58
C MET A 271 3.85 5.45 -20.61
N ALA A 272 4.41 4.41 -19.96
CA ALA A 272 5.56 4.56 -19.08
C ALA A 272 6.79 5.03 -19.88
N GLY A 273 7.57 5.95 -19.30
CA GLY A 273 8.74 6.57 -19.94
C GLY A 273 8.46 7.61 -21.02
N LYS A 274 7.19 7.95 -21.31
CA LYS A 274 6.84 9.01 -22.27
C LYS A 274 6.43 10.28 -21.54
N GLU A 275 6.96 11.41 -21.99
CA GLU A 275 6.49 12.74 -21.58
C GLU A 275 5.10 13.02 -22.17
N LEU A 276 4.16 13.43 -21.33
CA LEU A 276 2.77 13.65 -21.69
C LEU A 276 2.38 15.09 -21.43
N ASN A 277 1.74 15.71 -22.42
CA ASN A 277 1.16 17.04 -22.28
C ASN A 277 -0.35 16.89 -22.07
N PHE A 278 -0.88 17.50 -21.02
CA PHE A 278 -2.29 17.51 -20.73
C PHE A 278 -2.82 18.94 -20.72
N THR A 279 -3.82 19.20 -21.56
CA THR A 279 -4.68 20.38 -21.44
C THR A 279 -5.87 19.97 -20.57
N ILE A 280 -6.00 20.55 -19.39
CA ILE A 280 -7.06 20.25 -18.42
C ILE A 280 -7.93 21.48 -18.26
N GLU A 281 -9.24 21.30 -18.29
CA GLU A 281 -10.28 22.29 -18.10
C GLU A 281 -11.17 21.83 -16.95
N LEU A 282 -11.24 22.60 -15.88
CA LEU A 282 -12.09 22.28 -14.74
C LEU A 282 -13.51 22.80 -15.00
N VAL A 283 -14.50 21.92 -15.07
CA VAL A 283 -15.89 22.29 -15.40
C VAL A 283 -16.69 22.53 -14.12
N GLU A 284 -16.55 21.65 -13.14
CA GLU A 284 -17.36 21.66 -11.93
C GLU A 284 -16.56 21.04 -10.77
N VAL A 285 -16.75 21.54 -9.56
CA VAL A 285 -16.21 20.95 -8.32
C VAL A 285 -17.37 20.75 -7.37
N ARG A 286 -17.45 19.56 -6.78
CA ARG A 286 -18.43 19.17 -5.77
C ARG A 286 -17.70 18.74 -4.50
N ASP A 287 -18.24 19.17 -3.37
CA ASP A 287 -17.79 18.75 -2.04
C ASP A 287 -18.26 17.33 -1.72
#